data_AF-A0A972G560-F1
#
_entry.id   AF-A0A972G560-F1
#
_cell.length_a   1.000
_cell.length_b   1.000
_cell.length_c   1.000
_cell.angle_alpha   90.00
_cell.angle_beta   90.00
_cell.angle_gamma   90.00
#
_symmetry.space_group_name_H-M   'P 1'
#
loop_
_entity.id
_entity.type
_entity.pdbx_description
1 polymer ?
#
loop_
_entity_poly.entity_id
_entity_poly.type
_entity_poly.pdbx_seq_one_letter_code
_entity_poly.pdbx_strand_id
1 'polypeptide(L)'
;MESRFHICGYPIRVRKTWQELHHVITFYDGSVNGEVQIERCPQCGGVLAENNLTLYLDSLHTLMMWQHMWPSIRHQIEMLVMERIKENPDFYAYHAEQAIVAFDNALVRVGDLITYLTTSSKKTSN
;
A
#
# COMPACT_ATOMS: atom_id res chain seq x y z
N MET A 1 16.66 -13.56 6.85
CA MET A 1 15.49 -12.69 7.10
C MET A 1 14.74 -12.60 5.79
N GLU A 2 13.43 -12.78 5.80
CA GLU A 2 12.59 -12.81 4.61
C GLU A 2 12.02 -11.42 4.35
N SER A 3 12.11 -10.91 3.13
CA SER A 3 11.43 -9.65 2.76
C SER A 3 9.98 -9.93 2.38
N ARG A 4 9.06 -9.17 2.97
CA ARG A 4 7.63 -9.16 2.70
C ARG A 4 7.14 -7.71 2.54
N PHE A 5 5.86 -7.54 2.24
CA PHE A 5 5.20 -6.25 2.20
C PHE A 5 3.94 -6.29 3.07
N HIS A 6 3.72 -5.21 3.83
CA HIS A 6 2.44 -5.01 4.50
C HIS A 6 1.32 -4.79 3.48
N ILE A 7 0.06 -5.02 3.87
CA ILE A 7 -1.14 -4.64 3.10
C ILE A 7 -1.27 -3.13 2.83
N CYS A 8 -0.25 -2.32 3.09
CA CYS A 8 -0.23 -0.93 2.63
C CYS A 8 0.91 -0.69 1.62
N GLY A 9 1.54 -1.76 1.12
CA GLY A 9 2.68 -1.72 0.21
C GLY A 9 4.02 -1.40 0.89
N TYR A 10 4.07 -1.22 2.21
CA TYR A 10 5.33 -0.90 2.90
C TYR A 10 6.21 -2.16 3.05
N PRO A 11 7.52 -2.10 2.74
CA PRO A 11 8.42 -3.25 2.88
C PRO A 11 8.66 -3.59 4.36
N ILE A 12 8.51 -4.87 4.69
CA ILE A 12 8.71 -5.43 6.04
C ILE A 12 9.66 -6.60 5.93
N ARG A 13 10.69 -6.64 6.77
CA ARG A 13 11.54 -7.83 6.88
C ARG A 13 11.08 -8.68 8.06
N VAL A 14 11.05 -9.99 7.87
CA VAL A 14 10.51 -10.96 8.82
C VAL A 14 11.58 -11.96 9.22
N ARG A 15 11.71 -12.21 10.51
CA ARG A 15 12.55 -13.29 11.05
C ARG A 15 11.66 -14.21 11.88
N LYS A 16 11.58 -15.47 11.47
CA LYS A 16 10.94 -16.55 12.24
C LYS A 16 11.98 -17.12 13.19
N THR A 17 11.74 -17.01 14.49
CA THR A 17 12.58 -17.60 15.55
C THR A 17 11.87 -18.80 16.14
N TRP A 18 12.61 -19.91 16.26
CA TRP A 18 12.16 -21.10 16.97
C TRP A 18 12.51 -20.96 18.46
N GLN A 19 11.50 -20.91 19.32
CA GLN A 19 11.67 -21.03 20.76
C GLN A 19 10.68 -22.07 21.30
N GLU A 20 11.23 -23.13 21.91
CA GLU A 20 10.61 -24.10 22.83
C GLU A 20 9.07 -24.26 22.78
N LEU A 21 8.50 -24.57 21.59
CA LEU A 21 7.08 -24.87 21.29
C LEU A 21 6.24 -23.76 20.61
N HIS A 22 6.79 -22.57 20.36
CA HIS A 22 6.08 -21.51 19.63
C HIS A 22 6.93 -20.89 18.49
N HIS A 23 6.26 -20.62 17.38
CA HIS A 23 6.82 -19.83 16.29
C HIS A 23 6.66 -18.34 16.64
N VAL A 24 7.73 -17.69 17.09
CA VAL A 24 7.72 -16.24 17.31
C VAL A 24 8.16 -15.56 16.03
N ILE A 25 7.32 -14.66 15.53
CA ILE A 25 7.61 -13.86 14.33
C ILE A 25 8.03 -12.48 14.80
N THR A 26 9.23 -12.06 14.40
CA THR A 26 9.72 -10.71 14.64
C THR A 26 9.75 -9.93 13.33
N PHE A 27 9.27 -8.68 13.37
CA PHE A 27 9.18 -7.80 12.23
C PHE A 27 10.23 -6.69 12.34
N TYR A 28 10.79 -6.31 11.20
CA TYR A 28 11.83 -5.30 11.08
C TYR A 28 11.47 -4.35 9.94
N ASP A 29 11.84 -3.09 10.09
CA ASP A 29 11.65 -2.08 9.04
C ASP A 29 12.42 -2.48 7.77
N GLY A 30 11.72 -2.60 6.65
CA GLY A 30 12.31 -2.98 5.36
C GLY A 30 12.92 -1.83 4.56
N SER A 31 12.69 -0.59 4.98
CA SER A 31 13.19 0.63 4.32
C SER A 31 14.56 1.08 4.82
N VAL A 32 14.95 0.65 6.02
CA VAL A 32 16.23 1.04 6.65
C VAL A 32 17.25 -0.10 6.62
N ASN A 33 18.50 0.25 6.40
CA ASN A 33 19.63 -0.68 6.54
C ASN A 33 19.98 -0.85 8.03
N GLY A 34 19.26 -1.74 8.73
CA GLY A 34 19.55 -2.11 10.12
C GLY A 34 18.48 -3.02 10.74
N GLU A 35 18.75 -3.68 11.87
CA GLU A 35 17.76 -4.55 12.54
C GLU A 35 16.87 -3.77 13.52
N VAL A 36 16.13 -2.78 13.02
CA VAL A 36 15.14 -2.04 13.82
C VAL A 36 13.87 -2.88 13.93
N GLN A 37 13.68 -3.52 15.08
CA GLN A 37 12.45 -4.27 15.36
C GLN A 37 11.26 -3.30 15.45
N ILE A 38 10.15 -3.69 14.84
CA ILE A 38 8.91 -2.92 14.81
C ILE A 38 7.72 -3.81 15.17
N GLU A 39 6.70 -3.22 15.79
CA GLU A 39 5.43 -3.90 16.13
C GLU A 39 4.27 -3.43 15.23
N ARG A 40 4.44 -2.27 14.58
CA ARG A 40 3.46 -1.63 13.71
C ARG A 40 4.11 -1.22 12.39
N CYS A 41 3.31 -1.18 11.34
CA CYS A 41 3.74 -0.68 10.04
C CYS A 41 4.10 0.82 10.14
N PRO A 42 5.33 1.23 9.82
CA PRO A 42 5.75 2.62 9.89
C PRO A 42 4.94 3.56 8.98
N GLN A 43 4.44 3.05 7.85
CA GLN A 43 3.68 3.84 6.87
C GLN A 43 2.24 4.12 7.31
N CYS A 44 1.55 3.13 7.88
CA CYS A 44 0.10 3.22 8.12
C CYS A 44 -0.33 2.98 9.57
N GLY A 45 0.62 2.73 10.48
CA GLY A 45 0.37 2.46 11.91
C GLY A 45 -0.35 1.13 12.21
N GLY A 46 -0.63 0.32 11.19
CA GLY A 46 -1.33 -0.96 11.30
C GLY A 46 -0.54 -2.00 12.09
N VAL A 47 -1.23 -2.88 12.80
CA VAL A 47 -0.61 -3.98 13.55
C VAL A 47 -0.02 -4.99 12.58
N LEU A 48 1.23 -5.39 12.83
CA LEU A 48 1.91 -6.39 12.01
C LEU A 48 1.53 -7.80 12.47
N ALA A 49 1.04 -8.60 11.52
CA ALA A 49 0.70 -10.00 11.70
C ALA A 49 0.94 -10.73 10.38
N GLU A 50 1.23 -12.04 10.43
CA GLU A 50 1.64 -12.81 9.24
C GLU A 50 0.56 -12.80 8.13
N ASN A 51 -0.71 -12.81 8.50
CA ASN A 51 -1.85 -12.72 7.59
C ASN A 51 -1.99 -11.36 6.88
N ASN A 52 -1.30 -10.32 7.36
CA ASN A 52 -1.28 -8.99 6.77
C ASN A 52 0.02 -8.71 5.99
N LEU A 53 0.79 -9.76 5.69
CA LEU A 53 2.04 -9.68 4.94
C LEU A 53 1.98 -10.52 3.66
N THR A 54 2.55 -10.00 2.58
CA THR A 54 2.70 -10.71 1.30
C THR A 54 4.16 -10.85 0.89
N LEU A 55 4.51 -11.99 0.29
CA LEU A 55 5.88 -12.39 -0.08
C LEU A 55 6.44 -11.58 -1.26
N TYR A 56 5.59 -11.30 -2.24
CA TYR A 56 5.86 -10.50 -3.42
C TYR A 56 4.52 -9.94 -3.87
N LEU A 57 4.43 -8.62 -4.06
CA LEU A 57 3.33 -8.10 -4.86
C LEU A 57 3.70 -8.38 -6.31
N ASP A 58 3.10 -9.40 -6.93
CA ASP A 58 3.09 -9.42 -8.40
C ASP A 58 2.41 -8.13 -8.89
N SER A 59 2.64 -7.75 -10.15
CA SER A 59 2.12 -6.49 -10.68
C SER A 59 0.61 -6.36 -10.50
N LEU A 60 -0.13 -7.47 -10.56
CA LEU A 60 -1.57 -7.51 -10.35
C LEU A 60 -1.93 -7.19 -8.89
N HIS A 61 -1.28 -7.84 -7.93
CA HIS A 61 -1.52 -7.62 -6.51
C HIS A 61 -1.11 -6.20 -6.10
N THR A 62 -0.02 -5.66 -6.67
CA THR A 62 0.37 -4.26 -6.50
C THR A 62 -0.75 -3.33 -6.93
N LEU A 63 -1.28 -3.54 -8.14
CA LEU A 63 -2.36 -2.72 -8.69
C LEU A 63 -3.63 -2.82 -7.84
N MET A 64 -4.02 -4.03 -7.42
CA MET A 64 -5.18 -4.25 -6.54
C MET A 64 -4.99 -3.56 -5.18
N MET A 65 -3.78 -3.58 -4.63
CA MET A 65 -3.45 -2.89 -3.40
C MET A 65 -3.61 -1.37 -3.53
N TRP A 66 -3.06 -0.78 -4.59
CA TRP A 66 -3.23 0.64 -4.89
C TRP A 66 -4.71 1.04 -5.00
N GLN A 67 -5.51 0.22 -5.68
CA GLN A 67 -6.96 0.45 -5.80
C GLN A 67 -7.66 0.37 -4.45
N HIS A 68 -7.29 -0.58 -3.58
CA HIS A 68 -7.87 -0.72 -2.25
C HIS A 68 -7.50 0.42 -1.29
N MET A 69 -6.26 0.91 -1.37
CA MET A 69 -5.77 1.99 -0.50
C MET A 69 -6.26 3.38 -0.92
N TRP A 70 -6.68 3.55 -2.18
CA TRP A 70 -7.02 4.85 -2.72
C TRP A 70 -7.99 5.67 -1.87
N PRO A 71 -9.11 5.13 -1.33
CA PRO A 71 -10.02 5.95 -0.52
C PRO A 71 -9.35 6.61 0.68
N SER A 72 -8.42 5.91 1.34
CA SER A 72 -7.66 6.45 2.47
C SER A 72 -6.65 7.50 2.03
N ILE A 73 -5.92 7.23 0.94
CA ILE A 73 -4.94 8.17 0.36
C ILE A 73 -5.66 9.44 -0.12
N ARG A 74 -6.79 9.29 -0.82
CA ARG A 74 -7.63 10.39 -1.29
C ARG A 74 -8.06 11.28 -0.14
N HIS A 75 -8.57 10.69 0.94
CA HIS A 75 -8.97 11.46 2.12
C HIS A 75 -7.80 12.26 2.72
N GLN A 76 -6.60 11.67 2.80
CA GLN A 76 -5.41 12.38 3.28
C GLN A 76 -5.02 13.55 2.35
N ILE A 77 -5.10 13.34 1.03
CA ILE A 77 -4.85 14.40 0.03
C ILE A 77 -5.88 15.52 0.18
N GLU A 78 -7.17 15.19 0.31
CA GLU A 78 -8.24 16.17 0.51
C GLU A 78 -8.01 17.02 1.77
N MET A 79 -7.61 16.39 2.87
CA MET A 79 -7.25 17.10 4.10
C MET A 79 -6.07 18.06 3.91
N LEU A 80 -4.99 17.61 3.25
CA LEU A 80 -3.84 18.45 2.93
C LEU A 80 -4.22 19.62 2.00
N VAL A 81 -5.06 19.36 1.00
CA VAL A 81 -5.59 20.38 0.09
C VAL A 81 -6.41 21.41 0.86
N MET A 82 -7.31 20.99 1.74
CA MET A 82 -8.09 21.90 2.58
C MET A 82 -7.20 22.78 3.47
N GLU A 83 -6.10 22.25 3.99
CA GLU A 83 -5.11 23.05 4.72
C GLU A 83 -4.43 24.08 3.82
N ARG A 84 -4.00 23.70 2.61
CA ARG A 84 -3.35 24.60 1.66
C ARG A 84 -4.26 25.66 1.06
N ILE A 85 -5.54 25.35 0.85
CA ILE A 85 -6.56 26.31 0.41
C ILE A 85 -6.70 27.45 1.43
N LYS A 86 -6.53 27.20 2.73
CA LYS A 86 -6.55 28.27 3.74
C LYS A 86 -5.37 29.25 3.57
N GLU A 87 -4.24 28.79 3.03
CA GLU A 87 -3.06 29.62 2.80
C GLU A 87 -3.14 30.41 1.49
N ASN A 88 -3.66 29.80 0.42
CA ASN A 88 -3.84 30.44 -0.89
C ASN A 88 -5.06 29.86 -1.64
N PRO A 89 -6.26 30.44 -1.45
CA PRO A 89 -7.51 29.83 -1.91
C PRO A 89 -7.59 29.68 -3.44
N ASP A 90 -7.22 30.72 -4.18
CA ASP A 90 -7.44 30.80 -5.62
C ASP A 90 -6.51 29.85 -6.40
N PHE A 91 -5.26 29.71 -5.96
CA PHE A 91 -4.31 28.81 -6.60
C PHE A 91 -4.63 27.33 -6.32
N TYR A 92 -4.92 26.99 -5.05
CA TYR A 92 -5.06 25.59 -4.67
C TYR A 92 -6.43 24.99 -4.99
N ALA A 93 -7.52 25.76 -4.97
CA ALA A 93 -8.85 25.23 -5.27
C ALA A 93 -8.93 24.64 -6.69
N TYR A 94 -8.47 25.39 -7.70
CA TYR A 94 -8.52 24.96 -9.10
C TYR A 94 -7.56 23.80 -9.39
N HIS A 95 -6.31 23.88 -8.94
CA HIS A 95 -5.30 22.87 -9.26
C HIS A 95 -5.48 21.57 -8.48
N ALA A 96 -5.96 21.63 -7.24
CA ALA A 96 -6.18 20.43 -6.44
C ALA A 96 -7.35 19.59 -6.98
N GLU A 97 -8.44 20.23 -7.40
CA GLU A 97 -9.59 19.54 -8.00
C GLU A 97 -9.17 18.80 -9.29
N GLN A 98 -8.41 19.45 -10.18
CA GLN A 98 -7.89 18.81 -11.39
C GLN A 98 -6.96 17.63 -11.09
N ALA A 99 -6.10 17.75 -10.06
CA ALA A 99 -5.20 16.68 -9.66
C ALA A 99 -5.98 15.45 -9.15
N ILE A 100 -6.96 15.66 -8.27
CA ILE A 100 -7.81 14.57 -7.72
C ILE A 100 -8.55 13.86 -8.86
N VAL A 101 -9.16 14.60 -9.78
CA VAL A 101 -9.86 14.02 -10.95
C VAL A 101 -8.89 13.25 -11.84
N ALA A 102 -7.67 13.74 -12.06
CA ALA A 102 -6.66 13.02 -12.84
C ALA A 102 -6.25 11.70 -12.17
N PHE A 103 -6.13 11.68 -10.83
CA PHE A 103 -5.86 10.45 -10.08
C PHE A 103 -7.03 9.46 -10.14
N ASP A 104 -8.27 9.91 -9.96
CA ASP A 104 -9.45 9.04 -10.08
C ASP A 104 -9.51 8.39 -11.47
N ASN A 105 -9.28 9.16 -12.54
CA ASN A 105 -9.21 8.65 -13.90
C ASN A 105 -8.06 7.64 -14.10
N ALA A 106 -6.92 7.85 -13.45
CA ALA A 106 -5.81 6.89 -13.48
C ALA A 106 -6.17 5.58 -12.78
N LEU A 107 -6.93 5.64 -11.69
CA LEU A 107 -7.36 4.45 -10.94
C LEU A 107 -8.43 3.63 -11.65
N VAL A 108 -9.31 4.28 -12.42
CA VAL A 108 -10.20 3.55 -13.34
C VAL A 108 -9.39 2.69 -14.30
N ARG A 109 -8.34 3.26 -14.92
CA ARG A 109 -7.44 2.51 -15.82
C ARG A 109 -6.68 1.38 -15.11
N VAL A 110 -6.31 1.59 -13.84
CA VAL A 110 -5.73 0.52 -13.01
C VAL A 110 -6.75 -0.61 -12.78
N GLY A 111 -8.01 -0.28 -12.49
CA GLY A 111 -9.10 -1.25 -12.38
C GLY A 111 -9.34 -2.05 -13.67
N ASP A 112 -9.30 -1.39 -14.82
CA ASP A 112 -9.41 -2.03 -16.13
C ASP A 112 -8.26 -3.01 -16.37
N LEU A 113 -7.04 -2.60 -16.03
CA LEU A 113 -5.85 -3.43 -16.16
C LEU A 113 -5.91 -4.65 -15.22
N ILE A 114 -6.34 -4.48 -13.97
CA ILE A 114 -6.57 -5.59 -13.03
C ILE A 114 -7.58 -6.59 -13.61
N THR A 115 -8.70 -6.09 -14.14
CA THR A 115 -9.74 -6.91 -14.76
C THR A 115 -9.20 -7.68 -15.97
N TYR A 116 -8.42 -7.02 -16.83
CA TYR A 116 -7.79 -7.65 -17.98
C TYR A 116 -6.81 -8.75 -17.56
N LEU A 117 -5.93 -8.49 -16.60
CA LEU A 117 -4.93 -9.45 -16.13
C LEU A 117 -5.57 -10.68 -15.46
N THR A 118 -6.60 -10.46 -14.63
CA THR A 118 -7.33 -11.56 -13.95
C THR A 118 -8.14 -12.43 -14.91
N THR A 119 -8.73 -11.85 -15.96
CA THR A 119 -9.53 -12.59 -16.95
C THR A 119 -8.67 -13.26 -18.02
N SER A 120 -7.58 -12.62 -18.45
CA SER A 120 -6.62 -13.20 -19.41
C SER A 120 -5.88 -14.39 -18.82
N SER A 121 -5.53 -14.34 -17.54
CA SER A 121 -4.87 -15.47 -16.85
C SER A 121 -5.74 -16.72 -16.77
N LYS A 122 -7.08 -16.60 -16.82
CA LYS A 122 -8.00 -17.76 -16.82
C LYS A 122 -8.10 -18.46 -18.18
N LYS A 123 -7.77 -17.78 -19.29
CA LYS A 123 -7.87 -18.35 -20.65
C LYS A 123 -6.67 -19.23 -21.03
N THR A 124 -5.52 -19.05 -20.38
CA THR A 124 -4.27 -19.77 -20.69
C THR A 124 -4.08 -21.07 -19.91
N SER A 125 -5.01 -21.44 -19.02
CA SER A 125 -4.92 -22.65 -18.18
C SER A 125 -5.84 -23.80 -18.64
N ASN A 126 -6.36 -23.75 -19.87
CA ASN A 126 -7.13 -24.83 -20.51
C ASN A 126 -6.33 -25.48 -21.62
#